data_AF-A0A7Y4R7B2-F1
#
_entry.id   AF-A0A7Y4R7B2-F1
#
_cell.length_a   1.000
_cell.length_b   1.000
_cell.length_c   1.000
_cell.angle_alpha   90.00
_cell.angle_beta   90.00
_cell.angle_gamma   90.00
#
_symmetry.space_group_name_H-M   'P 1'
#
loop_
_entity.id
_entity.type
_entity.pdbx_description
1 polymer ?
#
loop_
_entity_poly.entity_id
_entity_poly.type
_entity_poly.pdbx_seq_one_letter_code
_entity_poly.pdbx_strand_id
1 'polypeptide(L)'
;MNHGCAANRTSAGIVGIRRWGRRSSLMFILLLAGCIENPPVPVDPLAVNAGADRSATIDESLTLTAAASGGTEPYQYRWMIDDVPAGDEIGEIPDNLQAEIETLPFITGRYVYRVVVTDAVGATDDDFVAIDVAATFEVTVSRVDDGPTPPGTNVPVTLEADVTTSRAVTYAWRVTQGSGVAIEDETSSATGAVACAPGEVTIEVEATDQSNGETAVGSITFDVASGDRPRVAMTIASDAAGVSGEVVFELYSNAAPLTVANLLQYIDAGFYDGVLWHRVSRSPDETPFVVQMGGFTRDGEFLAVKEPPFDPVAGEPDNGFSNLPGTIAMALRGGDPDSGTSQVFVNLADNSFLDPTFTVFGQVVAGMDILEAMAQLETGSADLDVGGTLTEVPTTDVVIERFTCAFGQ
;
A
#
# COMPACT_ATOMS: atom_id res chain seq x y z
N MET A 1 40.37 -12.59 65.37
CA MET A 1 39.06 -12.99 65.91
C MET A 1 38.62 -14.20 65.08
N ASN A 2 39.01 -15.41 65.48
CA ASN A 2 38.20 -16.41 66.18
C ASN A 2 36.90 -16.79 65.45
N HIS A 3 36.91 -17.94 64.78
CA HIS A 3 36.20 -19.19 65.10
C HIS A 3 36.72 -20.24 64.08
N GLY A 4 37.13 -21.47 64.39
CA GLY A 4 36.83 -22.34 65.51
C GLY A 4 36.19 -23.61 64.95
N CYS A 5 36.95 -24.69 64.76
CA CYS A 5 36.38 -26.04 64.65
C CYS A 5 37.22 -27.01 65.47
N ALA A 6 36.55 -27.60 66.46
CA ALA A 6 37.12 -28.29 67.60
C ALA A 6 37.33 -29.79 67.32
N ALA A 7 38.48 -30.32 67.72
CA ALA A 7 38.70 -31.76 67.86
C ALA A 7 38.50 -32.16 69.33
N ASN A 8 37.52 -33.02 69.54
CA ASN A 8 37.04 -33.50 70.83
C ASN A 8 38.09 -34.41 71.49
N ARG A 9 38.63 -34.00 72.64
CA ARG A 9 39.41 -34.86 73.56
C ARG A 9 38.54 -35.21 74.75
N THR A 10 38.02 -36.43 74.79
CA THR A 10 37.57 -37.05 76.04
C THR A 10 38.61 -38.04 76.53
N SER A 11 39.19 -37.65 77.66
CA SER A 11 40.03 -38.38 78.59
C SER A 11 39.47 -39.74 78.98
N ALA A 12 40.29 -40.80 78.82
CA ALA A 12 40.12 -42.06 79.54
C ALA A 12 41.00 -42.03 80.80
N GLY A 13 40.37 -42.15 81.96
CA GLY A 13 41.01 -42.09 83.28
C GLY A 13 41.88 -43.31 83.61
N ILE A 14 42.88 -43.06 84.44
CA ILE A 14 43.73 -44.08 85.06
C ILE A 14 43.05 -44.58 86.35
N VAL A 15 43.13 -45.89 86.59
CA VAL A 15 43.43 -46.58 87.88
C VAL A 15 42.57 -47.84 88.03
N GLY A 16 43.24 -49.01 88.09
CA GLY A 16 42.64 -50.29 88.43
C GLY A 16 43.66 -51.42 88.41
N ILE A 17 44.53 -51.48 89.43
CA ILE A 17 45.51 -52.55 89.63
C ILE A 17 44.78 -53.86 89.97
N ARG A 18 44.93 -54.90 89.14
CA ARG A 18 44.89 -56.31 89.58
C ARG A 18 45.93 -57.15 88.82
N ARG A 19 46.48 -58.09 89.57
CA ARG A 19 47.70 -58.88 89.35
C ARG A 19 47.49 -60.03 88.34
N TRP A 20 48.64 -60.50 87.83
CA TRP A 20 49.00 -61.82 87.24
C TRP A 20 48.88 -62.05 85.71
N GLY A 21 50.02 -62.36 85.07
CA GLY A 21 50.08 -63.39 84.03
C GLY A 21 50.75 -63.05 82.67
N ARG A 22 52.06 -63.26 82.56
CA ARG A 22 52.86 -63.71 81.38
C ARG A 22 52.79 -62.96 80.01
N ARG A 23 53.99 -62.51 79.62
CA ARG A 23 54.66 -62.54 78.29
C ARG A 23 54.00 -61.80 77.10
N SER A 24 54.70 -60.79 76.56
CA SER A 24 55.49 -60.88 75.30
C SER A 24 55.86 -59.50 74.75
N SER A 25 57.09 -59.38 74.24
CA SER A 25 57.71 -58.18 73.67
C SER A 25 56.99 -57.63 72.43
N LEU A 26 56.91 -56.30 72.28
CA LEU A 26 56.66 -55.66 70.98
C LEU A 26 57.63 -54.49 70.74
N MET A 27 58.23 -54.53 69.56
CA MET A 27 59.25 -53.67 68.97
C MET A 27 58.61 -52.36 68.46
N PHE A 28 59.20 -51.21 68.80
CA PHE A 28 58.75 -49.89 68.35
C PHE A 28 59.33 -49.57 66.96
N ILE A 29 58.47 -49.38 65.97
CA ILE A 29 58.82 -48.80 64.65
C ILE A 29 58.19 -47.41 64.60
N LEU A 30 59.03 -46.38 64.46
CA LEU A 30 58.61 -44.99 64.20
C LEU A 30 58.22 -44.87 62.71
N LEU A 31 56.97 -44.47 62.43
CA LEU A 31 56.50 -44.06 61.10
C LEU A 31 56.31 -42.54 61.09
N LEU A 32 57.12 -41.86 60.28
CA LEU A 32 56.94 -40.45 59.91
C LEU A 32 55.75 -40.34 58.93
N ALA A 33 54.71 -39.63 59.33
CA ALA A 33 53.58 -39.30 58.46
C ALA A 33 53.93 -38.08 57.60
N GLY A 34 54.09 -38.29 56.29
CA GLY A 34 54.05 -37.21 55.30
C GLY A 34 52.61 -36.87 54.95
N CYS A 35 52.28 -35.58 54.90
CA CYS A 35 51.00 -35.09 54.40
C CYS A 35 50.87 -35.40 52.90
N ILE A 36 49.81 -36.11 52.53
CA ILE A 36 49.40 -36.28 51.12
C ILE A 36 48.44 -35.13 50.84
N GLU A 37 48.85 -34.17 50.00
CA GLU A 37 47.90 -33.22 49.39
C GLU A 37 46.96 -34.02 48.47
N ASN A 38 45.65 -33.84 48.62
CA ASN A 38 44.67 -34.45 47.72
C ASN A 38 44.95 -33.97 46.29
N PRO A 39 44.87 -34.84 45.27
CA PRO A 39 44.99 -34.41 43.89
C PRO A 39 43.89 -33.38 43.58
N PRO A 40 44.17 -32.32 42.81
CA PRO A 40 43.15 -31.34 42.45
C PRO A 40 42.01 -32.05 41.72
N VAL A 41 40.77 -31.76 42.15
CA VAL A 41 39.56 -32.21 41.44
C VAL A 41 39.64 -31.64 40.03
N PRO A 42 39.42 -32.43 38.96
CA PRO A 42 39.38 -31.88 37.61
C PRO A 42 38.22 -30.89 37.54
N VAL A 43 38.53 -29.61 37.29
CA VAL A 43 37.51 -28.64 36.88
C VAL A 43 37.17 -28.93 35.43
N ASP A 44 35.88 -28.97 35.11
CA ASP A 44 35.43 -29.03 33.72
C ASP A 44 36.03 -27.85 32.94
N PRO A 45 36.39 -27.99 31.66
CA PRO A 45 36.91 -26.87 30.89
C PRO A 45 35.88 -25.74 30.82
N LEU A 46 36.35 -24.50 30.77
CA LEU A 46 35.49 -23.34 30.55
C LEU A 46 34.73 -23.52 29.22
N ALA A 47 33.42 -23.31 29.27
CA ALA A 47 32.53 -23.36 28.11
C ALA A 47 31.57 -22.15 28.14
N VAL A 48 31.38 -21.52 26.99
CA VAL A 48 30.53 -20.34 26.81
C VAL A 48 29.36 -20.65 25.87
N ASN A 49 28.20 -20.06 26.15
CA ASN A 49 27.03 -20.10 25.29
C ASN A 49 26.48 -18.68 25.13
N ALA A 50 26.46 -18.16 23.90
CA ALA A 50 26.00 -16.80 23.57
C ALA A 50 24.48 -16.68 23.39
N GLY A 51 23.75 -17.81 23.48
CA GLY A 51 22.33 -17.92 23.14
C GLY A 51 22.11 -18.51 21.74
N ALA A 52 20.84 -18.70 21.37
CA ALA A 52 20.48 -19.13 20.03
C ALA A 52 20.35 -17.91 19.09
N ASP A 53 20.61 -18.12 17.79
CA ASP A 53 20.35 -17.14 16.74
C ASP A 53 18.89 -16.63 16.79
N ARG A 54 18.70 -15.35 16.47
CA ARG A 54 17.40 -14.67 16.55
C ARG A 54 17.11 -13.87 15.28
N SER A 55 15.83 -13.57 15.08
CA SER A 55 15.36 -12.59 14.09
C SER A 55 14.91 -11.31 14.79
N ALA A 56 15.08 -10.15 14.15
CA ALA A 56 14.62 -8.86 14.63
C ALA A 56 14.03 -7.99 13.50
N THR A 57 13.33 -6.93 13.86
CA THR A 57 12.91 -5.87 12.93
C THR A 57 13.79 -4.62 13.05
N ILE A 58 13.75 -3.76 12.03
CA ILE A 58 14.38 -2.43 12.11
C ILE A 58 13.86 -1.68 13.35
N ASP A 59 14.75 -0.96 14.04
CA ASP A 59 14.46 -0.21 15.29
C ASP A 59 14.05 -1.04 16.54
N GLU A 60 14.06 -2.38 16.47
CA GLU A 60 13.87 -3.24 17.65
C GLU A 60 15.12 -3.28 18.53
N SER A 61 14.96 -3.03 19.84
CA SER A 61 16.02 -3.26 20.84
C SER A 61 15.99 -4.70 21.33
N LEU A 62 17.11 -5.41 21.27
CA LEU A 62 17.21 -6.78 21.77
C LEU A 62 18.15 -6.89 22.97
N THR A 63 17.83 -7.83 23.85
CA THR A 63 18.70 -8.26 24.94
C THR A 63 19.39 -9.57 24.54
N LEU A 64 20.73 -9.58 24.58
CA LEU A 64 21.55 -10.78 24.41
C LEU A 64 22.07 -11.24 25.77
N THR A 65 22.03 -12.55 26.03
CA THR A 65 22.43 -13.13 27.31
C THR A 65 23.38 -14.30 27.08
N ALA A 66 24.57 -14.22 27.67
CA ALA A 66 25.55 -15.29 27.64
C ALA A 66 25.57 -16.06 28.97
N ALA A 67 25.83 -17.36 28.89
CA ALA A 67 26.06 -18.23 30.02
C ALA A 67 27.47 -18.83 29.96
N ALA A 68 28.14 -18.89 31.11
CA ALA A 68 29.43 -19.56 31.27
C ALA A 68 29.29 -20.76 32.20
N SER A 69 30.03 -21.83 31.92
CA SER A 69 30.06 -23.05 32.74
C SER A 69 31.46 -23.66 32.76
N GLY A 70 31.76 -24.50 33.76
CA GLY A 70 33.13 -25.03 33.95
C GLY A 70 34.13 -23.95 34.38
N GLY A 71 35.43 -24.22 34.32
CA GLY A 71 36.48 -23.29 34.71
C GLY A 71 36.43 -22.90 36.20
N THR A 72 37.01 -21.74 36.52
CA THR A 72 37.07 -21.20 37.90
C THR A 72 36.38 -19.84 37.99
N GLU A 73 35.30 -19.75 38.77
CA GLU A 73 34.64 -18.46 39.05
C GLU A 73 35.53 -17.48 39.84
N PRO A 74 35.33 -16.15 39.71
CA PRO A 74 34.30 -15.47 38.90
C PRO A 74 34.67 -15.34 37.41
N TYR A 75 33.65 -15.24 36.56
CA TYR A 75 33.79 -15.01 35.12
C TYR A 75 33.78 -13.52 34.78
N GLN A 76 34.55 -13.16 33.75
CA GLN A 76 34.55 -11.84 33.12
C GLN A 76 34.07 -11.99 31.68
N TYR A 77 33.05 -11.21 31.30
CA TYR A 77 32.48 -11.22 29.97
C TYR A 77 33.07 -10.09 29.13
N ARG A 78 33.11 -10.27 27.82
CA ARG A 78 33.39 -9.19 26.88
C ARG A 78 32.70 -9.44 25.54
N TRP A 79 31.70 -8.62 25.24
CA TRP A 79 30.99 -8.63 23.98
C TRP A 79 31.65 -7.74 22.92
N MET A 80 31.64 -8.21 21.68
CA MET A 80 32.13 -7.52 20.49
C MET A 80 31.20 -7.83 19.32
N ILE A 81 31.15 -6.93 18.34
CA ILE A 81 30.50 -7.19 17.06
C ILE A 81 31.56 -7.80 16.13
N ASP A 82 31.32 -9.02 15.67
CA ASP A 82 32.24 -9.76 14.79
C ASP A 82 31.96 -9.46 13.31
N ASP A 83 30.68 -9.32 12.95
CA ASP A 83 30.25 -8.98 11.59
C ASP A 83 28.99 -8.10 11.60
N VAL A 84 28.90 -7.22 10.59
CA VAL A 84 27.77 -6.30 10.37
C VAL A 84 27.31 -6.37 8.92
N PRO A 85 26.06 -5.96 8.62
CA PRO A 85 25.61 -5.85 7.24
C PRO A 85 26.50 -4.93 6.41
N ALA A 86 26.62 -5.21 5.11
CA ALA A 86 27.42 -4.41 4.21
C ALA A 86 26.92 -2.95 4.17
N GLY A 87 27.80 -2.01 4.52
CA GLY A 87 27.48 -0.57 4.56
C GLY A 87 27.19 -0.03 5.96
N ASP A 88 27.14 -0.88 6.98
CA ASP A 88 27.18 -0.46 8.38
C ASP A 88 28.63 -0.39 8.90
N GLU A 89 28.84 0.41 9.95
CA GLU A 89 30.14 0.49 10.64
C GLU A 89 30.11 -0.32 11.94
N ILE A 90 31.17 -1.07 12.22
CA ILE A 90 31.31 -1.78 13.50
C ILE A 90 31.45 -0.74 14.63
N GLY A 91 30.36 -0.52 15.36
CA GLY A 91 30.30 0.37 16.53
C GLY A 91 30.81 -0.27 17.83
N GLU A 92 30.85 0.52 18.92
CA GLU A 92 31.11 0.02 20.27
C GLU A 92 29.81 -0.45 20.94
N ILE A 93 29.88 -1.57 21.68
CA ILE A 93 28.78 -2.06 22.52
C ILE A 93 28.89 -1.39 23.91
N PRO A 94 27.87 -0.63 24.37
CA PRO A 94 27.84 -0.10 25.73
C PRO A 94 27.82 -1.21 26.78
N ASP A 95 28.47 -0.99 27.93
CA ASP A 95 28.47 -1.92 29.07
C ASP A 95 28.80 -3.39 28.71
N ASN A 96 29.67 -3.59 27.72
CA ASN A 96 29.99 -4.90 27.12
C ASN A 96 30.69 -5.91 28.04
N LEU A 97 30.87 -5.62 29.33
CA LEU A 97 31.53 -6.48 30.31
C LEU A 97 30.56 -7.29 31.17
N GLN A 98 29.26 -7.25 30.86
CA GLN A 98 28.21 -7.98 31.55
C GLN A 98 27.86 -9.29 30.83
N ALA A 99 27.22 -10.22 31.56
CA ALA A 99 26.63 -11.43 30.97
C ALA A 99 25.46 -11.10 30.04
N GLU A 100 24.83 -9.94 30.22
CA GLU A 100 23.67 -9.47 29.47
C GLU A 100 23.96 -8.09 28.89
N ILE A 101 23.65 -7.88 27.60
CA ILE A 101 23.81 -6.60 26.91
C ILE A 101 22.53 -6.23 26.16
N GLU A 102 22.29 -4.93 25.99
CA GLU A 102 21.25 -4.38 25.11
C GLU A 102 21.89 -3.97 23.76
N THR A 103 21.25 -4.35 22.66
CA THR A 103 21.67 -3.95 21.32
C THR A 103 20.99 -2.64 20.90
N LEU A 104 21.70 -1.84 20.10
CA LEU A 104 21.21 -0.59 19.52
C LEU A 104 20.61 -0.81 18.12
N PRO A 105 19.82 0.15 17.59
CA PRO A 105 18.95 -0.09 16.44
C PRO A 105 19.74 -0.53 15.19
N PHE A 106 19.17 -1.51 14.51
CA PHE A 106 19.76 -2.21 13.39
C PHE A 106 19.41 -1.54 12.05
N ILE A 107 20.33 -1.56 11.08
CA ILE A 107 19.92 -1.62 9.65
C ILE A 107 19.62 -3.06 9.24
N THR A 108 18.88 -3.26 8.14
CA THR A 108 18.58 -4.59 7.59
C THR A 108 19.85 -5.39 7.26
N GLY A 109 19.85 -6.67 7.62
CA GLY A 109 20.93 -7.60 7.34
C GLY A 109 21.29 -8.46 8.55
N ARG A 110 22.41 -9.17 8.46
CA ARG A 110 22.86 -10.09 9.50
C ARG A 110 23.94 -9.44 10.36
N TYR A 111 23.74 -9.45 11.68
CA TYR A 111 24.75 -9.09 12.67
C TYR A 111 25.26 -10.35 13.33
N VAL A 112 26.56 -10.43 13.57
CA VAL A 112 27.17 -11.53 14.32
C VAL A 112 27.84 -10.92 15.55
N TYR A 113 27.37 -11.31 16.73
CA TYR A 113 27.96 -10.92 17.99
C TYR A 113 28.83 -12.06 18.52
N ARG A 114 29.97 -11.70 19.10
CA ARG A 114 30.88 -12.62 19.76
C ARG A 114 31.02 -12.24 21.22
N VAL A 115 30.89 -13.22 22.11
CA VAL A 115 31.20 -13.07 23.53
C VAL A 115 32.43 -13.88 23.87
N VAL A 116 33.42 -13.23 24.50
CA VAL A 116 34.59 -13.90 25.07
C VAL A 116 34.45 -13.89 26.59
N VAL A 117 34.55 -15.06 27.22
CA VAL A 117 34.55 -15.18 28.68
C VAL A 117 35.93 -15.57 29.17
N THR A 118 36.39 -14.91 30.22
CA THR A 118 37.64 -15.24 30.94
C THR A 118 37.32 -15.67 32.36
N ASP A 119 37.86 -16.80 32.81
CA ASP A 119 37.70 -17.27 34.17
C ASP A 119 38.76 -16.68 35.14
N ALA A 120 38.66 -16.96 36.43
CA ALA A 120 39.53 -16.40 37.46
C ALA A 120 41.00 -16.84 37.38
N VAL A 121 41.29 -17.93 36.66
CA VAL A 121 42.66 -18.42 36.44
C VAL A 121 43.20 -18.03 35.06
N GLY A 122 42.41 -17.28 34.28
CA GLY A 122 42.79 -16.72 32.99
C GLY A 122 42.52 -17.64 31.80
N ALA A 123 41.76 -18.73 31.97
CA ALA A 123 41.28 -19.52 30.84
C ALA A 123 40.20 -18.73 30.08
N THR A 124 40.20 -18.84 28.75
CA THR A 124 39.26 -18.13 27.88
C THR A 124 38.54 -19.08 26.94
N ASP A 125 37.27 -18.81 26.71
CA ASP A 125 36.44 -19.47 25.69
C ASP A 125 35.48 -18.43 25.07
N ASP A 126 34.95 -18.72 23.89
CA ASP A 126 34.09 -17.79 23.16
C ASP A 126 32.98 -18.48 22.36
N ASP A 127 31.89 -17.74 22.14
CA ASP A 127 30.75 -18.21 21.35
C ASP A 127 30.11 -17.05 20.57
N PHE A 128 29.30 -17.41 19.58
CA PHE A 128 28.67 -16.48 18.64
C PHE A 128 27.14 -16.57 18.69
N VAL A 129 26.49 -15.42 18.49
CA VAL A 129 25.04 -15.35 18.25
C VAL A 129 24.78 -14.45 17.05
N ALA A 130 23.96 -14.93 16.12
CA ALA A 130 23.57 -14.17 14.94
C ALA A 130 22.18 -13.56 15.10
N ILE A 131 22.03 -12.31 14.65
CA ILE A 131 20.75 -11.60 14.58
C ILE A 131 20.46 -11.27 13.12
N ASP A 132 19.44 -11.92 12.56
CA ASP A 132 18.93 -11.63 11.22
C ASP A 132 17.84 -10.54 11.30
N VAL A 133 18.17 -9.33 10.83
CA VAL A 133 17.30 -8.15 10.92
C VAL A 133 16.61 -7.94 9.58
N ALA A 134 15.28 -7.97 9.57
CA ALA A 134 14.46 -7.63 8.42
C ALA A 134 13.89 -6.21 8.57
N ALA A 135 13.82 -5.44 7.49
CA ALA A 135 12.88 -4.32 7.43
C ALA A 135 11.49 -4.90 7.16
N THR A 136 10.47 -4.45 7.89
CA THR A 136 9.07 -4.62 7.48
C THR A 136 8.62 -3.30 6.90
N PHE A 137 8.77 -3.16 5.57
CA PHE A 137 8.17 -2.05 4.86
C PHE A 137 6.66 -2.28 4.78
N GLU A 138 5.90 -1.47 5.50
CA GLU A 138 4.44 -1.53 5.53
C GLU A 138 3.86 -0.15 5.20
N VAL A 139 2.66 -0.15 4.65
CA VAL A 139 1.87 1.07 4.42
C VAL A 139 0.46 0.86 4.97
N THR A 140 -0.01 1.83 5.75
CA THR A 140 -1.38 1.89 6.25
C THR A 140 -2.11 3.05 5.62
N VAL A 141 -3.41 2.88 5.34
CA VAL A 141 -4.25 3.92 4.73
C VAL A 141 -5.30 4.36 5.73
N SER A 142 -5.48 5.66 5.87
CA SER A 142 -6.53 6.23 6.69
C SER A 142 -7.31 7.29 5.90
N ARG A 143 -8.55 7.53 6.33
CA ARG A 143 -9.36 8.65 5.84
C ARG A 143 -9.27 9.77 6.86
N VAL A 144 -8.93 10.97 6.42
CA VAL A 144 -8.76 12.14 7.31
C VAL A 144 -10.12 12.71 7.78
N ASP A 145 -11.18 12.43 7.02
CA ASP A 145 -12.54 12.85 7.35
C ASP A 145 -13.25 11.83 8.26
N ASP A 146 -13.11 12.01 9.59
CA ASP A 146 -13.64 11.14 10.66
C ASP A 146 -15.19 11.20 10.88
N GLY A 147 -15.96 11.55 9.86
CA GLY A 147 -17.41 11.59 9.96
C GLY A 147 -18.02 10.18 10.05
N PRO A 148 -18.94 9.87 11.00
CA PRO A 148 -19.60 8.56 11.10
C PRO A 148 -20.61 8.29 9.97
N THR A 149 -20.78 9.23 9.04
CA THR A 149 -21.68 9.13 7.89
C THR A 149 -20.88 8.83 6.62
N PRO A 150 -21.25 7.79 5.87
CA PRO A 150 -20.77 7.59 4.50
C PRO A 150 -20.83 8.90 3.69
N PRO A 151 -19.78 9.26 2.93
CA PRO A 151 -19.88 10.36 1.98
C PRO A 151 -21.01 10.10 0.99
N GLY A 152 -21.73 11.15 0.59
CA GLY A 152 -22.65 11.04 -0.54
C GLY A 152 -21.91 10.96 -1.86
N THR A 153 -22.61 10.64 -2.95
CA THR A 153 -22.06 10.79 -4.30
C THR A 153 -21.55 12.20 -4.53
N ASN A 154 -20.40 12.34 -5.19
CA ASN A 154 -19.68 13.59 -5.46
C ASN A 154 -19.21 14.37 -4.23
N VAL A 155 -19.24 13.76 -3.03
CA VAL A 155 -18.60 14.31 -1.84
C VAL A 155 -17.16 13.78 -1.76
N PRO A 156 -16.13 14.63 -1.96
CA PRO A 156 -14.75 14.18 -1.91
C PRO A 156 -14.37 13.74 -0.48
N VAL A 157 -13.44 12.79 -0.40
CA VAL A 157 -12.80 12.33 0.82
C VAL A 157 -11.30 12.50 0.70
N THR A 158 -10.64 12.80 1.81
CA THR A 158 -9.17 12.86 1.87
C THR A 158 -8.62 11.53 2.41
N LEU A 159 -7.69 10.94 1.68
CA LEU A 159 -6.98 9.72 2.05
C LEU A 159 -5.50 10.03 2.32
N GLU A 160 -4.95 9.41 3.35
CA GLU A 160 -3.52 9.52 3.72
C GLU A 160 -2.91 8.12 3.82
N ALA A 161 -1.68 7.98 3.29
CA ALA A 161 -0.87 6.79 3.37
C ALA A 161 0.33 7.02 4.31
N ASP A 162 0.38 6.26 5.39
CA ASP A 162 1.46 6.26 6.36
C ASP A 162 2.36 5.03 6.15
N VAL A 163 3.67 5.23 6.07
CA VAL A 163 4.65 4.16 5.89
C VAL A 163 5.52 3.98 7.13
N THR A 164 6.04 2.76 7.35
CA THR A 164 6.91 2.43 8.50
C THR A 164 8.35 2.94 8.35
N THR A 165 8.70 3.55 7.22
CA THR A 165 10.06 4.00 6.90
C THR A 165 10.17 5.52 6.88
N SER A 166 11.34 6.05 7.24
CA SER A 166 11.70 7.47 7.08
C SER A 166 12.39 7.77 5.74
N ARG A 167 12.59 6.75 4.90
CA ARG A 167 13.21 6.87 3.56
C ARG A 167 12.24 7.47 2.55
N ALA A 168 12.77 7.90 1.42
CA ALA A 168 11.97 8.42 0.31
C ALA A 168 11.15 7.30 -0.34
N VAL A 169 9.85 7.54 -0.55
CA VAL A 169 8.87 6.59 -1.08
C VAL A 169 8.12 7.22 -2.24
N THR A 170 7.78 6.43 -3.27
CA THR A 170 6.78 6.79 -4.28
C THR A 170 5.46 6.09 -4.00
N TYR A 171 4.34 6.72 -4.37
CA TYR A 171 3.00 6.17 -4.20
C TYR A 171 2.34 5.92 -5.56
N ALA A 172 1.48 4.90 -5.62
CA ALA A 172 0.62 4.62 -6.75
C ALA A 172 -0.76 4.20 -6.24
N TRP A 173 -1.71 5.15 -6.23
CA TRP A 173 -3.09 4.92 -5.84
C TRP A 173 -3.90 4.34 -6.99
N ARG A 174 -4.80 3.40 -6.68
CA ARG A 174 -5.72 2.78 -7.64
C ARG A 174 -7.04 2.40 -7.01
N VAL A 175 -8.11 2.49 -7.79
CA VAL A 175 -9.42 1.96 -7.42
C VAL A 175 -9.42 0.46 -7.70
N THR A 176 -9.76 -0.36 -6.71
CA THR A 176 -9.89 -1.82 -6.86
C THR A 176 -11.34 -2.30 -6.78
N GLN A 177 -12.24 -1.47 -6.24
CA GLN A 177 -13.67 -1.71 -6.19
C GLN A 177 -14.44 -0.39 -6.15
N GLY A 178 -15.62 -0.38 -6.76
CA GLY A 178 -16.48 0.79 -6.86
C GLY A 178 -16.79 1.10 -8.31
N SER A 179 -17.78 1.95 -8.55
CA SER A 179 -18.09 2.46 -9.88
C SER A 179 -18.22 3.97 -9.84
N GLY A 180 -17.78 4.61 -10.92
CA GLY A 180 -17.54 6.04 -10.96
C GLY A 180 -16.68 6.45 -9.77
N VAL A 181 -15.40 6.10 -9.74
CA VAL A 181 -14.49 6.58 -8.70
C VAL A 181 -13.33 7.30 -9.35
N ALA A 182 -13.00 8.49 -8.86
CA ALA A 182 -11.89 9.30 -9.33
C ALA A 182 -10.92 9.59 -8.17
N ILE A 183 -9.63 9.58 -8.49
CA ILE A 183 -8.52 9.93 -7.60
C ILE A 183 -7.86 11.20 -8.15
N GLU A 184 -7.64 12.19 -7.28
CA GLU A 184 -7.16 13.52 -7.65
C GLU A 184 -5.67 13.51 -8.00
N ASP A 185 -4.84 12.94 -7.11
CA ASP A 185 -3.41 12.73 -7.31
C ASP A 185 -3.05 11.29 -6.97
N GLU A 186 -2.63 10.51 -7.96
CA GLU A 186 -2.32 9.10 -7.79
C GLU A 186 -0.90 8.84 -7.27
N THR A 187 -0.10 9.90 -7.05
CA THR A 187 1.35 9.79 -6.81
C THR A 187 1.84 10.36 -5.48
N SER A 188 0.97 11.06 -4.76
CA SER A 188 1.26 11.70 -3.48
C SER A 188 0.99 10.78 -2.28
N SER A 189 1.57 11.08 -1.11
CA SER A 189 1.27 10.38 0.15
C SER A 189 -0.14 10.66 0.68
N ALA A 190 -0.78 11.71 0.16
CA ALA A 190 -2.17 12.07 0.46
C ALA A 190 -2.89 12.43 -0.84
N THR A 191 -4.16 12.03 -0.96
CA THR A 191 -4.95 12.26 -2.18
C THR A 191 -6.44 12.46 -1.88
N GLY A 192 -7.12 13.18 -2.76
CA GLY A 192 -8.56 13.27 -2.79
C GLY A 192 -9.15 12.10 -3.58
N ALA A 193 -10.25 11.52 -3.08
CA ALA A 193 -11.05 10.55 -3.82
C ALA A 193 -12.51 10.97 -3.84
N VAL A 194 -13.21 10.73 -4.95
CA VAL A 194 -14.64 11.02 -5.08
C VAL A 194 -15.32 9.90 -5.84
N ALA A 195 -16.53 9.53 -5.41
CA ALA A 195 -17.35 8.55 -6.08
C ALA A 195 -18.65 9.17 -6.59
N CYS A 196 -19.04 8.88 -7.82
CA CYS A 196 -20.29 9.31 -8.43
C CYS A 196 -21.31 8.17 -8.63
N ALA A 197 -21.02 6.95 -8.16
CA ALA A 197 -22.04 5.94 -7.87
C ALA A 197 -22.10 5.64 -6.36
N PRO A 198 -23.27 5.28 -5.81
CA PRO A 198 -23.35 4.71 -4.48
C PRO A 198 -22.81 3.28 -4.45
N GLY A 199 -22.41 2.84 -3.25
CA GLY A 199 -21.94 1.49 -3.01
C GLY A 199 -20.62 1.45 -2.26
N GLU A 200 -20.08 0.24 -2.11
CA GLU A 200 -18.78 0.01 -1.47
C GLU A 200 -17.65 0.39 -2.44
N VAL A 201 -16.72 1.22 -1.97
CA VAL A 201 -15.52 1.64 -2.69
C VAL A 201 -14.30 1.13 -1.95
N THR A 202 -13.38 0.49 -2.68
CA THR A 202 -12.08 0.07 -2.18
C THR A 202 -10.99 0.74 -3.00
N ILE A 203 -10.11 1.45 -2.31
CA ILE A 203 -8.94 2.12 -2.90
C ILE A 203 -7.68 1.51 -2.27
N GLU A 204 -6.71 1.25 -3.11
CA GLU A 204 -5.42 0.67 -2.76
C GLU A 204 -4.30 1.65 -3.09
N VAL A 205 -3.29 1.70 -2.24
CA VAL A 205 -2.03 2.41 -2.50
C VAL A 205 -0.89 1.40 -2.46
N GLU A 206 -0.05 1.46 -3.49
CA GLU A 206 1.25 0.82 -3.51
C GLU A 206 2.31 1.86 -3.19
N ALA A 207 3.03 1.65 -2.09
CA ALA A 207 4.19 2.43 -1.69
C ALA A 207 5.46 1.68 -2.14
N THR A 208 6.44 2.39 -2.68
CA THR A 208 7.73 1.82 -3.12
C THR A 208 8.89 2.60 -2.52
N ASP A 209 9.74 1.95 -1.73
CA ASP A 209 10.98 2.53 -1.20
C ASP A 209 11.98 2.76 -2.35
N GLN A 210 12.39 4.01 -2.55
CA GLN A 210 13.26 4.40 -3.66
C GLN A 210 14.70 3.89 -3.51
N SER A 211 15.12 3.49 -2.30
CA SER A 211 16.50 3.08 -2.01
C SER A 211 16.78 1.63 -2.40
N ASN A 212 15.80 0.75 -2.26
CA ASN A 212 15.93 -0.69 -2.46
C ASN A 212 14.88 -1.29 -3.40
N GLY A 213 13.84 -0.53 -3.78
CA GLY A 213 12.75 -0.98 -4.65
C GLY A 213 11.74 -1.90 -3.97
N GLU A 214 11.76 -1.99 -2.63
CA GLU A 214 10.80 -2.77 -1.86
C GLU A 214 9.41 -2.12 -1.93
N THR A 215 8.36 -2.93 -2.04
CA THR A 215 6.97 -2.46 -2.17
C THR A 215 6.10 -2.91 -1.01
N ALA A 216 5.18 -2.04 -0.60
CA ALA A 216 4.15 -2.32 0.39
C ALA A 216 2.79 -1.88 -0.17
N VAL A 217 1.73 -2.61 0.17
CA VAL A 217 0.38 -2.33 -0.32
C VAL A 217 -0.56 -2.18 0.86
N GLY A 218 -1.32 -1.08 0.85
CA GLY A 218 -2.34 -0.77 1.84
C GLY A 218 -3.65 -0.46 1.13
N SER A 219 -4.78 -0.72 1.79
CA SER A 219 -6.09 -0.42 1.22
C SER A 219 -7.05 0.12 2.26
N ILE A 220 -8.06 0.85 1.78
CA ILE A 220 -9.17 1.34 2.57
C ILE A 220 -10.48 1.05 1.83
N THR A 221 -11.49 0.61 2.59
CA THR A 221 -12.84 0.39 2.10
C THR A 221 -13.80 1.30 2.85
N PHE A 222 -14.69 1.97 2.12
CA PHE A 222 -15.75 2.79 2.68
C PHE A 222 -17.00 2.74 1.81
N ASP A 223 -18.17 2.91 2.45
CA ASP A 223 -19.44 3.02 1.75
C ASP A 223 -19.65 4.44 1.21
N VAL A 224 -20.30 4.54 0.05
CA VAL A 224 -20.79 5.80 -0.54
C VAL A 224 -22.31 5.77 -0.53
N ALA A 225 -22.92 6.73 0.16
CA ALA A 225 -24.36 6.89 0.21
C ALA A 225 -24.93 7.37 -1.13
N SER A 226 -26.15 6.93 -1.44
CA SER A 226 -26.90 7.42 -2.59
C SER A 226 -27.13 8.92 -2.50
N GLY A 227 -26.67 9.66 -3.50
CA GLY A 227 -27.11 11.02 -3.76
C GLY A 227 -28.07 11.08 -4.94
N ASP A 228 -28.93 12.09 -4.92
CA ASP A 228 -29.77 12.42 -6.06
C ASP A 228 -28.91 13.24 -7.04
N ARG A 229 -28.59 12.64 -8.19
CA ARG A 229 -27.95 13.29 -9.36
C ARG A 229 -26.42 13.38 -9.30
N PRO A 230 -25.72 12.27 -9.61
CA PRO A 230 -24.27 12.26 -9.65
C PRO A 230 -23.72 13.13 -10.77
N ARG A 231 -22.50 13.62 -10.59
CA ARG A 231 -21.80 14.49 -11.55
C ARG A 231 -20.53 13.86 -12.07
N VAL A 232 -20.28 14.06 -13.36
CA VAL A 232 -19.08 13.61 -14.07
C VAL A 232 -18.47 14.78 -14.83
N ALA A 233 -17.15 14.84 -14.88
CA ALA A 233 -16.37 15.92 -15.48
C ALA A 233 -15.55 15.39 -16.64
N MET A 234 -15.67 16.05 -17.79
CA MET A 234 -14.98 15.74 -19.03
C MET A 234 -13.99 16.84 -19.36
N THR A 235 -12.71 16.50 -19.43
CA THR A 235 -11.68 17.40 -19.95
C THR A 235 -11.59 17.24 -21.46
N ILE A 236 -11.84 18.33 -22.18
CA ILE A 236 -11.73 18.43 -23.63
C ILE A 236 -10.47 19.23 -23.96
N ALA A 237 -9.71 18.78 -24.96
CA ALA A 237 -8.61 19.56 -25.50
C ALA A 237 -8.52 19.47 -27.03
N SER A 238 -8.21 20.63 -27.63
CA SER A 238 -7.84 20.78 -29.02
C SER A 238 -7.04 22.08 -29.21
N ASP A 239 -5.71 21.96 -29.17
CA ASP A 239 -4.81 23.11 -29.36
C ASP A 239 -5.01 23.80 -30.71
N ALA A 240 -5.29 23.01 -31.76
CA ALA A 240 -5.50 23.52 -33.11
C ALA A 240 -6.87 24.20 -33.30
N ALA A 241 -7.91 23.74 -32.58
CA ALA A 241 -9.23 24.34 -32.63
C ALA A 241 -9.38 25.55 -31.70
N GLY A 242 -8.46 25.71 -30.73
CA GLY A 242 -8.59 26.72 -29.68
C GLY A 242 -9.76 26.44 -28.73
N VAL A 243 -10.18 25.18 -28.62
CA VAL A 243 -11.26 24.72 -27.74
C VAL A 243 -10.67 23.76 -26.73
N SER A 244 -10.67 24.16 -25.46
CA SER A 244 -10.18 23.35 -24.35
C SER A 244 -10.89 23.75 -23.07
N GLY A 245 -11.10 22.78 -22.17
CA GLY A 245 -11.63 23.03 -20.84
C GLY A 245 -12.45 21.87 -20.33
N GLU A 246 -13.12 22.09 -19.21
CA GLU A 246 -13.91 21.07 -18.53
C GLU A 246 -15.40 21.27 -18.76
N VAL A 247 -16.09 20.19 -19.12
CA VAL A 247 -17.55 20.11 -19.21
C VAL A 247 -18.05 19.20 -18.09
N VAL A 248 -18.91 19.73 -17.23
CA VAL A 248 -19.48 18.99 -16.10
C VAL A 248 -20.91 18.61 -16.43
N PHE A 249 -21.23 17.33 -16.32
CA PHE A 249 -22.56 16.78 -16.50
C PHE A 249 -23.16 16.34 -15.16
N GLU A 250 -24.43 16.64 -14.95
CA GLU A 250 -25.25 16.12 -13.87
C GLU A 250 -26.19 15.06 -14.44
N LEU A 251 -26.13 13.85 -13.90
CA LEU A 251 -26.77 12.65 -14.42
C LEU A 251 -28.09 12.36 -13.70
N TYR A 252 -29.03 11.75 -14.39
CA TYR A 252 -30.37 11.45 -13.89
C TYR A 252 -30.48 9.97 -13.47
N SER A 253 -29.66 9.56 -12.51
CA SER A 253 -29.55 8.16 -12.06
C SER A 253 -30.88 7.52 -11.65
N ASN A 254 -31.83 8.30 -11.11
CA ASN A 254 -33.16 7.79 -10.75
C ASN A 254 -34.10 7.60 -11.96
N ALA A 255 -33.91 8.37 -13.03
CA ALA A 255 -34.80 8.38 -14.19
C ALA A 255 -34.27 7.53 -15.36
N ALA A 256 -32.94 7.42 -15.49
CA ALA A 256 -32.26 6.60 -16.48
C ALA A 256 -31.17 5.72 -15.81
N PRO A 257 -31.53 4.85 -14.85
CA PRO A 257 -30.57 4.06 -14.08
C PRO A 257 -29.68 3.17 -14.94
N LEU A 258 -30.23 2.53 -15.99
CA LEU A 258 -29.45 1.63 -16.84
C LEU A 258 -28.44 2.42 -17.68
N THR A 259 -28.89 3.54 -18.24
CA THR A 259 -28.06 4.41 -19.08
C THR A 259 -26.95 5.08 -18.28
N VAL A 260 -27.25 5.55 -17.06
CA VAL A 260 -26.25 6.15 -16.17
C VAL A 260 -25.24 5.10 -15.70
N ALA A 261 -25.68 3.91 -15.26
CA ALA A 261 -24.77 2.83 -14.90
C ALA A 261 -23.84 2.45 -16.05
N ASN A 262 -24.39 2.38 -17.27
CA ASN A 262 -23.63 2.16 -18.49
C ASN A 262 -22.59 3.26 -18.76
N LEU A 263 -22.94 4.54 -18.60
CA LEU A 263 -21.94 5.59 -18.75
C LEU A 263 -20.80 5.43 -17.73
N LEU A 264 -21.13 5.18 -16.46
CA LEU A 264 -20.16 5.08 -15.38
C LEU A 264 -19.18 3.93 -15.57
N GLN A 265 -19.62 2.76 -16.05
CA GLN A 265 -18.68 1.66 -16.36
C GLN A 265 -17.71 1.99 -17.51
N TYR A 266 -18.11 2.79 -18.51
CA TYR A 266 -17.19 3.26 -19.55
C TYR A 266 -16.18 4.27 -19.01
N ILE A 267 -16.60 5.12 -18.07
CA ILE A 267 -15.73 6.04 -17.33
C ILE A 267 -14.71 5.25 -16.50
N ASP A 268 -15.16 4.24 -15.74
CA ASP A 268 -14.30 3.39 -14.92
C ASP A 268 -13.27 2.61 -15.75
N ALA A 269 -13.64 2.23 -16.97
CA ALA A 269 -12.75 1.54 -17.91
C ALA A 269 -11.76 2.47 -18.62
N GLY A 270 -11.78 3.79 -18.36
CA GLY A 270 -10.98 4.78 -19.10
C GLY A 270 -11.31 4.82 -20.59
N PHE A 271 -12.51 4.39 -20.97
CA PHE A 271 -12.85 4.18 -22.38
C PHE A 271 -12.92 5.48 -23.18
N TYR A 272 -13.25 6.60 -22.54
CA TYR A 272 -13.37 7.88 -23.26
C TYR A 272 -12.02 8.57 -23.51
N ASP A 273 -10.93 8.10 -22.90
CA ASP A 273 -9.62 8.71 -23.10
C ASP A 273 -9.18 8.56 -24.57
N GLY A 274 -8.84 9.69 -25.18
CA GLY A 274 -8.48 9.79 -26.60
C GLY A 274 -9.67 9.72 -27.58
N VAL A 275 -10.90 9.63 -27.09
CA VAL A 275 -12.10 9.58 -27.94
C VAL A 275 -12.41 10.96 -28.53
N LEU A 276 -12.87 10.97 -29.77
CA LEU A 276 -13.20 12.18 -30.52
C LEU A 276 -14.67 12.58 -30.39
N TRP A 277 -14.89 13.88 -30.36
CA TRP A 277 -16.15 14.49 -30.79
C TRP A 277 -16.23 14.41 -32.32
N HIS A 278 -16.72 13.28 -32.80
CA HIS A 278 -16.62 12.88 -34.20
C HIS A 278 -17.75 13.41 -35.07
N ARG A 279 -18.74 14.11 -34.52
CA ARG A 279 -19.87 14.62 -35.31
C ARG A 279 -20.51 15.88 -34.72
N VAL A 280 -20.78 16.87 -35.57
CA VAL A 280 -21.57 18.07 -35.27
C VAL A 280 -22.71 18.16 -36.27
N SER A 281 -23.92 17.77 -35.86
CA SER A 281 -25.08 17.80 -36.75
C SER A 281 -25.70 19.18 -36.87
N ARG A 282 -26.02 19.54 -38.11
CA ARG A 282 -26.59 20.85 -38.46
C ARG A 282 -27.95 20.75 -39.13
N SER A 283 -28.82 21.71 -38.85
CA SER A 283 -30.07 21.88 -39.58
C SER A 283 -29.80 22.41 -41.00
N PRO A 284 -30.79 22.39 -41.91
CA PRO A 284 -30.60 22.87 -43.29
C PRO A 284 -30.20 24.35 -43.43
N ASP A 285 -30.32 25.15 -42.38
CA ASP A 285 -29.83 26.53 -42.30
C ASP A 285 -28.44 26.64 -41.64
N GLU A 286 -27.72 25.52 -41.54
CA GLU A 286 -26.37 25.38 -40.98
C GLU A 286 -26.26 25.67 -39.47
N THR A 287 -27.38 25.69 -38.74
CA THR A 287 -27.36 25.84 -37.28
C THR A 287 -27.03 24.50 -36.62
N PRO A 288 -25.99 24.41 -35.76
CA PRO A 288 -25.68 23.18 -35.04
C PRO A 288 -26.76 22.91 -33.99
N PHE A 289 -27.23 21.66 -33.92
CA PHE A 289 -28.27 21.25 -32.95
C PHE A 289 -27.85 20.07 -32.09
N VAL A 290 -26.85 19.29 -32.49
CA VAL A 290 -26.30 18.15 -31.75
C VAL A 290 -24.78 18.06 -31.94
N VAL A 291 -24.05 17.76 -30.87
CA VAL A 291 -22.65 17.31 -30.91
C VAL A 291 -22.55 15.91 -30.32
N GLN A 292 -21.83 15.01 -31.01
CA GLN A 292 -21.81 13.57 -30.68
C GLN A 292 -20.37 13.04 -30.55
N MET A 293 -20.19 12.13 -29.59
CA MET A 293 -18.90 11.53 -29.23
C MET A 293 -19.06 10.06 -28.82
N GLY A 294 -17.97 9.42 -28.38
CA GLY A 294 -18.04 8.12 -27.71
C GLY A 294 -17.78 6.90 -28.59
N GLY A 295 -17.36 7.06 -29.85
CA GLY A 295 -17.26 5.93 -30.80
C GLY A 295 -15.97 5.81 -31.61
N PHE A 296 -15.13 6.84 -31.62
CA PHE A 296 -13.99 6.90 -32.56
C PHE A 296 -12.77 7.55 -31.92
N THR A 297 -11.59 7.08 -32.30
CA THR A 297 -10.29 7.70 -32.03
C THR A 297 -9.61 8.09 -33.35
N ARG A 298 -8.51 8.83 -33.29
CA ARG A 298 -7.69 9.15 -34.46
C ARG A 298 -6.64 8.06 -34.71
N ASP A 299 -6.55 7.53 -35.93
CA ASP A 299 -5.45 6.67 -36.38
C ASP A 299 -4.92 7.15 -37.75
N GLY A 300 -3.81 7.91 -37.71
CA GLY A 300 -3.28 8.56 -38.89
C GLY A 300 -4.29 9.52 -39.52
N GLU A 301 -4.63 9.29 -40.79
CA GLU A 301 -5.63 10.08 -41.52
C GLU A 301 -7.07 9.57 -41.30
N PHE A 302 -7.24 8.39 -40.72
CA PHE A 302 -8.54 7.73 -40.56
C PHE A 302 -9.15 7.96 -39.17
N LEU A 303 -10.47 7.82 -39.09
CA LEU A 303 -11.17 7.59 -37.83
C LEU A 303 -11.15 6.09 -37.53
N ALA A 304 -10.56 5.71 -36.40
CA ALA A 304 -10.57 4.34 -35.92
C ALA A 304 -11.82 4.08 -35.08
N VAL A 305 -12.54 3.00 -35.37
CA VAL A 305 -13.67 2.57 -34.54
C VAL A 305 -13.15 2.11 -33.18
N LYS A 306 -13.61 2.74 -32.10
CA LYS A 306 -13.34 2.27 -30.74
C LYS A 306 -14.45 1.30 -30.34
N GLU A 307 -14.17 0.01 -30.47
CA GLU A 307 -15.17 -1.03 -30.20
C GLU A 307 -15.58 -1.04 -28.72
N PRO A 308 -16.88 -0.88 -28.41
CA PRO A 308 -17.36 -0.91 -27.03
C PRO A 308 -17.16 -2.31 -26.41
N PRO A 309 -16.48 -2.43 -25.24
CA PRO A 309 -16.24 -3.73 -24.60
C PRO A 309 -17.46 -4.28 -23.84
N PHE A 310 -18.56 -3.53 -23.78
CA PHE A 310 -19.73 -3.86 -22.97
C PHE A 310 -20.98 -4.07 -23.82
N ASP A 311 -21.90 -4.89 -23.31
CA ASP A 311 -23.17 -5.16 -23.96
C ASP A 311 -24.03 -3.88 -24.08
N PRO A 312 -24.88 -3.77 -25.12
CA PRO A 312 -25.83 -2.67 -25.22
C PRO A 312 -26.81 -2.60 -24.06
N VAL A 313 -27.29 -1.39 -23.77
CA VAL A 313 -28.34 -1.15 -22.78
C VAL A 313 -29.70 -0.87 -23.43
N ALA A 314 -30.75 -1.29 -22.73
CA ALA A 314 -32.13 -0.99 -23.11
C ALA A 314 -32.42 0.51 -23.04
N GLY A 315 -33.24 1.00 -23.98
CA GLY A 315 -33.65 2.39 -24.00
C GLY A 315 -34.56 2.76 -22.82
N GLU A 316 -34.37 3.96 -22.27
CA GLU A 316 -35.22 4.55 -21.21
C GLU A 316 -35.81 5.92 -21.65
N PRO A 317 -36.34 6.09 -22.89
CA PRO A 317 -36.79 7.40 -23.40
C PRO A 317 -38.04 7.94 -22.68
N ASP A 318 -38.88 7.06 -22.13
CA ASP A 318 -40.11 7.43 -21.40
C ASP A 318 -39.83 7.83 -19.93
N ASN A 319 -38.76 8.57 -19.68
CA ASN A 319 -38.29 8.92 -18.33
C ASN A 319 -38.69 10.33 -17.86
N GLY A 320 -39.43 11.07 -18.69
CA GLY A 320 -39.94 12.40 -18.37
C GLY A 320 -38.99 13.56 -18.68
N PHE A 321 -37.81 13.29 -19.26
CA PHE A 321 -36.88 14.31 -19.75
C PHE A 321 -36.95 14.44 -21.28
N SER A 322 -36.94 15.68 -21.76
CA SER A 322 -36.96 16.02 -23.19
C SER A 322 -35.57 16.42 -23.65
N ASN A 323 -35.26 16.21 -24.94
CA ASN A 323 -34.01 16.54 -25.62
C ASN A 323 -33.88 18.05 -25.84
N LEU A 324 -33.84 18.81 -24.74
CA LEU A 324 -33.70 20.26 -24.69
C LEU A 324 -32.22 20.69 -24.72
N PRO A 325 -31.90 21.97 -25.01
CA PRO A 325 -30.53 22.46 -24.99
C PRO A 325 -29.82 22.14 -23.68
N GLY A 326 -28.58 21.69 -23.76
CA GLY A 326 -27.74 21.29 -22.64
C GLY A 326 -27.99 19.86 -22.12
N THR A 327 -28.98 19.13 -22.62
CA THR A 327 -29.20 17.73 -22.20
C THR A 327 -28.23 16.78 -22.92
N ILE A 328 -27.82 15.71 -22.22
CA ILE A 328 -27.04 14.61 -22.80
C ILE A 328 -27.93 13.37 -22.95
N ALA A 329 -27.82 12.72 -24.10
CA ALA A 329 -28.63 11.56 -24.46
C ALA A 329 -27.81 10.45 -25.13
N MET A 330 -28.31 9.21 -25.01
CA MET A 330 -27.66 8.00 -25.53
C MET A 330 -27.88 7.90 -27.05
N ALA A 331 -26.81 7.74 -27.84
CA ALA A 331 -26.94 7.50 -29.27
C ALA A 331 -27.23 6.01 -29.54
N LEU A 332 -27.97 5.75 -30.63
CA LEU A 332 -28.43 4.41 -30.99
C LEU A 332 -27.91 3.99 -32.36
N ARG A 333 -27.70 2.69 -32.54
CA ARG A 333 -27.28 2.09 -33.82
C ARG A 333 -28.49 1.61 -34.60
N GLY A 334 -28.62 2.05 -35.84
CA GLY A 334 -29.63 1.52 -36.77
C GLY A 334 -31.09 1.75 -36.35
N GLY A 335 -31.34 2.65 -35.40
CA GLY A 335 -32.68 2.94 -34.88
C GLY A 335 -33.24 1.88 -33.92
N ASP A 336 -32.43 0.92 -33.50
CA ASP A 336 -32.80 -0.05 -32.48
C ASP A 336 -32.78 0.64 -31.09
N PRO A 337 -33.92 0.73 -30.38
CA PRO A 337 -34.00 1.40 -29.08
C PRO A 337 -33.11 0.78 -28.01
N ASP A 338 -32.71 -0.48 -28.15
CA ASP A 338 -31.92 -1.24 -27.16
C ASP A 338 -30.46 -1.43 -27.61
N SER A 339 -29.95 -0.53 -28.46
CA SER A 339 -28.60 -0.61 -29.04
C SER A 339 -27.60 0.39 -28.47
N GLY A 340 -27.97 1.13 -27.42
CA GLY A 340 -27.11 2.12 -26.80
C GLY A 340 -25.88 1.49 -26.16
N THR A 341 -24.68 2.01 -26.47
CA THR A 341 -23.40 1.53 -25.90
C THR A 341 -22.60 2.70 -25.35
N SER A 342 -21.54 3.15 -26.03
CA SER A 342 -20.62 4.20 -25.58
C SER A 342 -20.87 5.55 -26.25
N GLN A 343 -21.62 5.59 -27.34
CA GLN A 343 -21.87 6.84 -28.06
C GLN A 343 -22.97 7.65 -27.41
N VAL A 344 -22.69 8.92 -27.16
CA VAL A 344 -23.62 9.87 -26.55
C VAL A 344 -23.57 11.19 -27.30
N PHE A 345 -24.61 11.99 -27.15
CA PHE A 345 -24.69 13.29 -27.77
C PHE A 345 -25.26 14.35 -26.83
N VAL A 346 -24.84 15.60 -27.03
CA VAL A 346 -25.35 16.77 -26.31
C VAL A 346 -26.20 17.60 -27.24
N ASN A 347 -27.40 17.94 -26.78
CA ASN A 347 -28.34 18.81 -27.48
C ASN A 347 -27.91 20.27 -27.35
N LEU A 348 -27.79 20.99 -28.46
CA LEU A 348 -27.49 22.43 -28.50
C LEU A 348 -28.75 23.28 -28.76
N ALA A 349 -29.85 22.64 -29.17
CA ALA A 349 -31.13 23.26 -29.48
C ALA A 349 -32.28 22.44 -28.87
N ASP A 350 -33.52 22.95 -29.00
CA ASP A 350 -34.72 22.17 -28.69
C ASP A 350 -34.90 21.10 -29.77
N ASN A 351 -34.58 19.87 -29.39
CA ASN A 351 -34.68 18.69 -30.23
C ASN A 351 -35.77 17.74 -29.72
N SER A 352 -36.88 18.27 -29.20
CA SER A 352 -38.01 17.46 -28.68
C SER A 352 -38.58 16.44 -29.68
N PHE A 353 -38.27 16.57 -30.98
CA PHE A 353 -38.56 15.55 -31.99
C PHE A 353 -37.78 14.23 -31.79
N LEU A 354 -36.72 14.22 -30.98
CA LEU A 354 -35.90 13.06 -30.61
C LEU A 354 -36.44 12.31 -29.37
N ASP A 355 -37.35 12.92 -28.61
CA ASP A 355 -37.88 12.38 -27.34
C ASP A 355 -38.44 10.96 -27.43
N PRO A 356 -39.15 10.55 -28.50
CA PRO A 356 -39.69 9.20 -28.57
C PRO A 356 -38.64 8.09 -28.72
N THR A 357 -37.36 8.44 -28.90
CA THR A 357 -36.32 7.48 -29.31
C THR A 357 -35.07 7.55 -28.44
N PHE A 358 -34.60 8.75 -28.09
CA PHE A 358 -33.30 8.90 -27.45
C PHE A 358 -33.43 9.20 -25.95
N THR A 359 -32.85 8.32 -25.14
CA THR A 359 -32.82 8.43 -23.68
C THR A 359 -32.00 9.64 -23.24
N VAL A 360 -32.65 10.69 -22.74
CA VAL A 360 -31.98 11.77 -22.00
C VAL A 360 -31.62 11.24 -20.61
N PHE A 361 -30.33 11.27 -20.26
CA PHE A 361 -29.86 10.72 -18.98
C PHE A 361 -29.07 11.73 -18.14
N GLY A 362 -29.00 12.99 -18.56
CA GLY A 362 -28.38 14.07 -17.78
C GLY A 362 -28.45 15.42 -18.47
N GLN A 363 -27.70 16.37 -17.91
CA GLN A 363 -27.53 17.72 -18.47
C GLN A 363 -26.14 18.28 -18.16
N VAL A 364 -25.67 19.18 -19.01
CA VAL A 364 -24.50 20.03 -18.77
C VAL A 364 -24.84 21.05 -17.67
N VAL A 365 -24.00 21.12 -16.65
CA VAL A 365 -24.09 22.11 -15.55
C VAL A 365 -22.94 23.11 -15.55
N ALA A 366 -21.84 22.81 -16.27
CA ALA A 366 -20.75 23.74 -16.55
C ALA A 366 -20.08 23.39 -17.89
N GLY A 367 -19.50 24.38 -18.59
CA GLY A 367 -18.78 24.16 -19.85
C GLY A 367 -19.65 24.11 -21.11
N MET A 368 -20.88 24.64 -21.07
CA MET A 368 -21.74 24.69 -22.26
C MET A 368 -21.15 25.57 -23.37
N ASP A 369 -20.47 26.66 -23.01
CA ASP A 369 -19.77 27.56 -23.93
C ASP A 369 -18.64 26.84 -24.71
N ILE A 370 -17.99 25.86 -24.09
CA ILE A 370 -16.98 25.00 -24.75
C ILE A 370 -17.64 24.17 -25.86
N LEU A 371 -18.79 23.55 -25.57
CA LEU A 371 -19.54 22.75 -26.55
C LEU A 371 -20.10 23.62 -27.68
N GLU A 372 -20.59 24.82 -27.37
CA GLU A 372 -21.05 25.79 -28.36
C GLU A 372 -19.91 26.25 -29.27
N ALA A 373 -18.72 26.53 -28.72
CA ALA A 373 -17.54 26.90 -29.49
C ALA A 373 -17.07 25.75 -30.40
N MET A 374 -17.04 24.52 -29.89
CA MET A 374 -16.75 23.31 -30.68
C MET A 374 -17.72 23.14 -31.84
N ALA A 375 -19.01 23.43 -31.63
CA ALA A 375 -20.03 23.28 -32.66
C ALA A 375 -19.86 24.28 -33.83
N GLN A 376 -19.09 25.35 -33.65
CA GLN A 376 -18.76 26.30 -34.71
C GLN A 376 -17.59 25.86 -35.60
N LEU A 377 -16.91 24.76 -35.28
CA LEU A 377 -15.80 24.26 -36.08
C LEU A 377 -16.28 23.82 -37.46
N GLU A 378 -15.44 24.05 -38.47
CA GLU A 378 -15.67 23.55 -39.81
C GLU A 378 -15.78 22.02 -39.78
N THR A 379 -16.74 21.48 -40.52
CA THR A 379 -16.91 20.03 -40.64
C THR A 379 -16.76 19.56 -42.07
N GLY A 380 -16.25 18.35 -42.24
CA GLY A 380 -16.10 17.69 -43.52
C GLY A 380 -16.47 16.21 -43.44
N SER A 381 -15.96 15.47 -44.42
CA SER A 381 -16.01 14.01 -44.45
C SER A 381 -14.71 13.43 -43.93
N ALA A 382 -14.79 12.31 -43.20
CA ALA A 382 -13.63 11.55 -42.77
C ALA A 382 -13.84 10.05 -43.02
N ASP A 383 -12.80 9.38 -43.51
CA ASP A 383 -12.85 7.95 -43.81
C ASP A 383 -12.60 7.12 -42.54
N LEU A 384 -13.27 5.97 -42.47
CA LEU A 384 -13.14 4.99 -41.39
C LEU A 384 -12.03 3.99 -41.71
N ASP A 385 -11.32 3.52 -40.69
CA ASP A 385 -10.30 2.46 -40.77
C ASP A 385 -10.86 1.12 -41.27
N VAL A 386 -12.12 0.83 -40.96
CA VAL A 386 -12.87 -0.34 -41.41
C VAL A 386 -13.57 -0.14 -42.76
N GLY A 387 -13.33 1.00 -43.42
CA GLY A 387 -13.98 1.40 -44.66
C GLY A 387 -15.35 2.07 -44.45
N GLY A 388 -15.69 2.97 -45.36
CA GLY A 388 -16.83 3.88 -45.23
C GLY A 388 -16.38 5.29 -44.85
N THR A 389 -17.33 6.22 -44.85
CA THR A 389 -17.06 7.65 -44.64
C THR A 389 -18.15 8.22 -43.73
N LEU A 390 -17.74 8.96 -42.70
CA LEU A 390 -18.63 9.80 -41.90
C LEU A 390 -18.65 11.21 -42.47
N THR A 391 -19.80 11.86 -42.38
CA THR A 391 -19.96 13.29 -42.70
C THR A 391 -20.20 14.08 -41.42
N GLU A 392 -20.11 15.41 -41.51
CA GLU A 392 -20.31 16.31 -40.37
C GLU A 392 -19.23 16.14 -39.27
N VAL A 393 -18.05 15.64 -39.64
CA VAL A 393 -16.91 15.43 -38.73
C VAL A 393 -16.12 16.74 -38.61
N PRO A 394 -15.79 17.25 -37.40
CA PRO A 394 -14.87 18.37 -37.25
C PRO A 394 -13.58 18.17 -38.05
N THR A 395 -13.18 19.16 -38.84
CA THR A 395 -11.93 19.11 -39.62
C THR A 395 -10.69 19.19 -38.73
N THR A 396 -10.88 19.70 -37.52
CA THR A 396 -9.88 19.70 -36.44
C THR A 396 -10.37 18.79 -35.33
N ASP A 397 -9.52 17.87 -34.88
CA ASP A 397 -9.86 16.95 -33.81
C ASP A 397 -10.16 17.66 -32.51
N VAL A 398 -11.26 17.28 -31.89
CA VAL A 398 -11.58 17.66 -30.51
C VAL A 398 -11.64 16.38 -29.69
N VAL A 399 -10.68 16.26 -28.78
CA VAL A 399 -10.38 15.02 -28.08
C VAL A 399 -10.86 15.12 -26.63
N ILE A 400 -11.39 14.02 -26.12
CA ILE A 400 -11.63 13.82 -24.69
C ILE A 400 -10.30 13.34 -24.09
N GLU A 401 -9.66 14.19 -23.30
CA GLU A 401 -8.42 13.83 -22.61
C GLU A 401 -8.69 12.93 -21.41
N ARG A 402 -9.77 13.22 -20.69
CA ARG A 402 -10.16 12.52 -19.48
C ARG A 402 -11.65 12.64 -19.24
N PHE A 403 -12.31 11.56 -18.79
CA PHE A 403 -13.68 11.60 -18.30
C PHE A 403 -13.77 10.88 -16.96
N THR A 404 -14.12 11.59 -15.88
CA THR A 404 -14.12 11.06 -14.51
C THR A 404 -15.31 11.57 -13.71
N CYS A 405 -15.50 11.08 -12.48
CA CYS A 405 -16.41 11.74 -11.56
C CYS A 405 -15.92 13.14 -11.20
N ALA A 406 -16.86 14.09 -11.11
CA ALA A 406 -16.53 15.46 -10.81
C ALA A 406 -16.15 15.64 -9.33
N PHE A 407 -15.02 16.29 -9.09
CA PHE A 407 -14.57 16.74 -7.77
C PHE A 407 -15.31 18.03 -7.38
N GLY A 408 -16.51 17.89 -6.82
CA GLY A 408 -17.31 18.99 -6.26
C GLY A 408 -17.83 20.04 -7.26
N GLN A 409 -18.97 20.66 -6.89
CA GLN A 409 -19.29 22.09 -7.05
C GLN A 409 -20.59 22.41 -6.31
#